data_AF-A0AAU6VJC3-F1
#
_entry.id   AF-A0AAU6VJC3-F1
#
_cell.length_a   1.000
_cell.length_b   1.000
_cell.length_c   1.000
_cell.angle_alpha   90.00
_cell.angle_beta   90.00
_cell.angle_gamma   90.00
#
_symmetry.space_group_name_H-M   'P 1'
#
loop_
_entity.id
_entity.type
_entity.pdbx_description
1 polymer ?
#
loop_
_entity_poly.entity_id
_entity_poly.type
_entity_poly.pdbx_seq_one_letter_code
_entity_poly.pdbx_strand_id
1 'polypeptide(L)'
;MRVGETVINKEFYQENEWRAVPVNRESSDIAPWVSEAQFLDSSFMAEANDKTKVHKSLKLSPSDIKYIFVKSDSDISNIVKFIQDKLDYYPSVQLNILLSRIISLETIQRDI
;
A
#
# COMPACT_ATOMS: atom_id res chain seq x y z
N MET A 1 -2.27 -10.73 -16.93
CA MET A 1 -1.36 -9.87 -16.14
C MET A 1 0.06 -10.40 -16.30
N ARG A 2 1.08 -9.52 -16.42
CA ARG A 2 2.48 -9.96 -16.43
C ARG A 2 3.06 -9.83 -15.01
N VAL A 3 3.57 -10.92 -14.46
CA VAL A 3 4.21 -10.96 -13.13
C VAL A 3 5.63 -11.47 -13.34
N GLY A 4 6.60 -10.57 -13.32
CA GLY A 4 7.97 -10.87 -13.76
C GLY A 4 8.03 -11.23 -15.25
N GLU A 5 8.55 -12.41 -15.57
CA GLU A 5 8.64 -12.91 -16.94
C GLU A 5 7.39 -13.69 -17.41
N THR A 6 6.47 -13.98 -16.50
CA THR A 6 5.33 -14.87 -16.77
C THR A 6 4.08 -14.07 -17.10
N VAL A 7 3.35 -14.50 -18.14
CA VAL A 7 2.01 -14.00 -18.45
C VAL A 7 0.99 -14.94 -17.83
N ILE A 8 0.24 -14.45 -16.86
CA ILE A 8 -0.84 -15.20 -16.21
C ILE A 8 -2.20 -14.70 -16.69
N ASN A 9 -3.13 -15.64 -16.90
CA ASN A 9 -4.54 -15.29 -17.06
C ASN A 9 -5.08 -14.85 -15.70
N LYS A 10 -5.69 -13.66 -15.66
CA LYS A 10 -6.05 -12.98 -14.41
C LYS A 10 -7.43 -12.36 -14.58
N GLU A 11 -8.35 -12.73 -13.70
CA GLU A 11 -9.67 -12.11 -13.62
C GLU A 11 -9.61 -10.90 -12.69
N PHE A 12 -9.34 -9.72 -13.27
CA PHE A 12 -9.22 -8.47 -12.50
C PHE A 12 -10.48 -8.11 -11.70
N TYR A 13 -11.66 -8.61 -12.11
CA TYR A 13 -12.91 -8.41 -11.39
C TYR A 13 -12.97 -9.10 -10.02
N GLN A 14 -12.11 -10.10 -9.78
CA GLN A 14 -12.01 -10.78 -8.50
C GLN A 14 -11.02 -10.12 -7.54
N GLU A 15 -10.31 -9.07 -7.98
CA GLU A 15 -9.40 -8.34 -7.11
C GLU A 15 -10.16 -7.32 -6.27
N ASN A 16 -9.96 -7.39 -4.95
CA ASN A 16 -10.39 -6.34 -4.03
C ASN A 16 -9.31 -5.25 -3.97
N GLU A 17 -9.03 -4.62 -5.12
CA GLU A 17 -8.15 -3.46 -5.18
C GLU A 17 -8.94 -2.17 -4.96
N TRP A 18 -8.40 -1.34 -4.07
CA TRP A 18 -8.86 0.03 -3.86
C TRP A 18 -7.91 0.97 -4.60
N ARG A 19 -8.46 1.86 -5.43
CA ARG A 19 -7.69 2.90 -6.12
C ARG A 19 -8.04 4.26 -5.51
N ALA A 20 -7.11 4.83 -4.79
CA ALA A 20 -7.23 6.20 -4.28
C ALA A 20 -6.85 7.17 -5.41
N VAL A 21 -7.83 7.90 -5.93
CA VAL A 21 -7.57 9.04 -6.82
C VAL A 21 -7.44 10.29 -5.95
N PRO A 22 -6.31 11.00 -5.99
CA PRO A 22 -6.13 12.21 -5.20
C PRO A 22 -7.16 13.26 -5.62
N VAL A 23 -8.09 13.57 -4.72
CA VAL A 23 -9.15 14.57 -4.96
C VAL A 23 -8.53 15.96 -4.84
N ASN A 24 -8.39 16.68 -5.95
CA ASN A 24 -7.90 18.06 -5.96
C ASN A 24 -8.85 18.94 -5.14
N ARG A 25 -8.39 19.43 -3.98
CA ARG A 25 -9.04 20.57 -3.33
C ARG A 25 -8.20 21.85 -3.33
N GLU A 26 -6.85 21.82 -3.24
CA GLU A 26 -6.10 23.09 -3.12
C GLU A 26 -4.69 23.18 -3.76
N SER A 27 -4.18 22.19 -4.52
CA SER A 27 -2.87 22.33 -5.18
C SER A 27 -3.01 22.35 -6.72
N SER A 28 -2.90 23.53 -7.32
CA SER A 28 -3.03 23.80 -8.76
C SER A 28 -1.94 23.19 -9.65
N ASP A 29 -0.84 22.71 -9.07
CA ASP A 29 0.41 22.52 -9.83
C ASP A 29 0.59 21.12 -10.42
N ILE A 30 -0.39 20.22 -10.20
CA ILE A 30 -0.37 18.85 -10.73
C ILE A 30 -1.69 18.60 -11.47
N ALA A 31 -1.60 18.58 -12.80
CA ALA A 31 -2.70 18.18 -13.65
C ALA A 31 -3.06 16.70 -13.39
N PRO A 32 -4.36 16.34 -13.36
CA PRO A 32 -4.76 14.95 -13.18
C PRO A 32 -4.64 14.12 -14.48
N TRP A 33 -4.07 14.70 -15.54
CA TRP A 33 -3.83 14.06 -16.83
C TRP A 33 -2.53 14.60 -17.44
N VAL A 34 -2.00 13.87 -18.42
CA VAL A 34 -0.85 14.25 -19.25
C VAL A 34 -1.23 14.04 -20.73
N SER A 35 -0.67 14.82 -21.64
CA SER A 35 -0.84 14.59 -23.08
C SER A 35 0.00 13.40 -23.55
N GLU A 36 -0.27 12.88 -24.75
CA GLU A 36 0.55 11.80 -25.34
C GLU A 36 2.01 12.23 -25.51
N ALA A 37 2.26 13.44 -26.00
CA ALA A 37 3.61 13.97 -26.16
C ALA A 37 4.38 14.03 -24.82
N GLN A 38 3.70 14.44 -23.75
CA GLN A 38 4.24 14.45 -22.39
C GLN A 38 4.49 13.04 -21.86
N PHE A 39 3.58 12.10 -22.13
CA PHE A 39 3.71 10.70 -21.72
C PHE A 39 4.89 9.99 -22.38
N LEU A 40 5.15 10.31 -23.65
CA LEU A 40 6.28 9.77 -24.41
C LEU A 40 7.62 10.43 -24.04
N ASP A 41 7.59 11.57 -23.33
CA ASP A 41 8.78 12.22 -22.78
C ASP A 41 9.13 11.64 -21.41
N SER A 42 10.20 10.82 -21.38
CA SER A 42 10.67 10.17 -20.16
C SER A 42 11.11 11.15 -19.07
N SER A 43 11.66 12.31 -19.44
CA SER A 43 12.13 13.31 -18.48
C SER A 43 10.95 14.01 -17.82
N PHE A 44 9.95 14.39 -18.61
CA PHE A 44 8.68 14.91 -18.10
C PHE A 44 8.00 13.90 -17.15
N MET A 45 7.91 12.64 -17.56
CA MET A 45 7.27 11.61 -16.74
C MET A 45 8.00 11.36 -15.42
N ALA A 46 9.33 11.39 -15.40
CA ALA A 46 10.11 11.30 -14.17
C ALA A 46 9.77 12.45 -13.21
N GLU A 47 9.79 13.69 -13.71
CA GLU A 47 9.46 14.87 -12.90
C GLU A 47 8.01 14.84 -12.38
N ALA A 48 7.06 14.47 -13.23
CA ALA A 48 5.65 14.35 -12.85
C ALA A 48 5.42 13.27 -11.79
N ASN A 49 6.12 12.13 -11.90
CA ASN A 49 6.08 11.05 -10.91
C ASN A 49 6.66 11.51 -9.56
N ASP A 50 7.78 12.25 -9.57
CA ASP A 50 8.36 12.76 -8.33
C ASP A 50 7.43 13.79 -7.64
N LYS A 51 6.86 14.72 -8.41
CA LYS A 51 5.88 15.69 -7.88
C LYS A 51 4.65 15.00 -7.29
N THR A 52 4.08 14.04 -8.02
CA THR A 52 2.90 13.30 -7.53
C THR A 52 3.25 12.45 -6.30
N LYS A 53 4.44 11.84 -6.26
CA LYS A 53 4.90 11.10 -5.08
C LYS A 53 5.01 11.97 -3.84
N VAL A 54 5.53 13.20 -3.97
CA VAL A 54 5.67 14.12 -2.83
C VAL A 54 4.32 14.65 -2.36
N HIS A 55 3.46 15.06 -3.30
CA HIS A 55 2.27 15.85 -2.95
C HIS A 55 0.96 15.06 -2.93
N LYS A 56 0.89 13.94 -3.64
CA LYS A 56 -0.34 13.19 -3.91
C LYS A 56 -0.30 11.73 -3.47
N SER A 57 0.81 11.26 -2.90
CA SER A 57 0.88 9.90 -2.34
C SER A 57 -0.16 9.72 -1.22
N LEU A 58 -0.85 8.59 -1.29
CA LEU A 58 -1.66 8.12 -0.17
C LEU A 58 -0.75 7.85 1.02
N LYS A 59 -1.03 8.51 2.14
CA LYS A 59 -0.33 8.29 3.40
C LYS A 59 -1.18 7.35 4.25
N LEU A 60 -0.54 6.30 4.77
CA LEU A 60 -1.15 5.38 5.71
C LEU A 60 -0.43 5.50 7.05
N SER A 61 -1.20 5.43 8.12
CA SER A 61 -0.74 5.37 9.50
C SER A 61 -1.13 4.03 10.12
N PRO A 62 -0.47 3.60 11.22
CA PRO A 62 -0.88 2.40 11.95
C PRO A 62 -2.36 2.37 12.33
N SER A 63 -2.95 3.53 12.65
CA SER A 63 -4.38 3.64 12.98
C SER A 63 -5.32 3.28 11.83
N ASP A 64 -4.89 3.46 10.58
CA ASP A 64 -5.72 3.21 9.38
C ASP A 64 -5.86 1.71 9.06
N ILE A 65 -4.99 0.87 9.60
CA ILE A 65 -4.90 -0.57 9.26
C ILE A 65 -5.80 -1.36 10.20
N LYS A 66 -6.90 -1.96 9.72
CA LYS A 66 -7.81 -2.74 10.59
C LYS A 66 -7.29 -4.13 10.97
N TYR A 67 -6.65 -4.82 10.02
CA TYR A 67 -6.16 -6.19 10.17
C TYR A 67 -4.86 -6.38 9.40
N ILE A 68 -3.99 -7.22 9.92
CA ILE A 68 -2.81 -7.74 9.21
C ILE A 68 -2.94 -9.26 9.21
N PHE A 69 -3.19 -9.84 8.04
CA PHE A 69 -3.28 -11.29 7.90
C PHE A 69 -1.91 -11.88 7.60
N VAL A 70 -1.54 -12.93 8.35
CA VAL A 70 -0.34 -13.75 8.09
C VAL A 70 -0.74 -15.19 7.79
N LYS A 71 0.13 -15.95 7.13
CA LYS A 71 -0.24 -17.30 6.68
C LYS A 71 -0.36 -18.27 7.86
N SER A 72 0.63 -18.30 8.75
CA SER A 72 0.67 -19.16 9.95
C SER A 72 1.08 -18.38 11.19
N ASP A 73 0.92 -19.00 12.37
CA ASP A 73 1.30 -18.38 13.64
C ASP A 73 2.81 -18.07 13.73
N SER A 74 3.64 -18.88 13.06
CA SER A 74 5.08 -18.65 12.99
C SER A 74 5.47 -17.35 12.28
N ASP A 75 4.63 -16.86 11.37
CA ASP A 75 4.89 -15.62 10.63
C ASP A 75 4.61 -14.37 11.46
N ILE A 76 3.87 -14.50 12.56
CA ILE A 76 3.55 -13.38 13.47
C ILE A 76 4.85 -12.73 13.96
N SER A 77 5.84 -13.51 14.39
CA SER A 77 7.10 -12.99 14.92
C SER A 77 7.87 -12.13 13.90
N ASN A 78 7.81 -12.48 12.61
CA ASN A 78 8.46 -11.71 11.55
C ASN A 78 7.81 -10.34 11.36
N ILE A 79 6.47 -10.29 11.37
CA ILE A 79 5.71 -9.04 11.28
C ILE A 79 5.89 -8.17 12.52
N VAL A 80 5.87 -8.78 13.72
CA VAL A 80 6.13 -8.08 14.98
C VAL A 80 7.50 -7.40 14.94
N LYS A 81 8.54 -8.14 14.55
CA LYS A 81 9.89 -7.60 14.41
C LYS A 81 9.95 -6.47 13.39
N PHE A 82 9.29 -6.63 12.23
CA PHE A 82 9.23 -5.57 11.23
C PHE A 82 8.60 -4.29 11.79
N ILE A 83 7.45 -4.39 12.47
CA ILE A 83 6.76 -3.24 13.05
C ILE A 83 7.64 -2.54 14.08
N GLN A 84 8.34 -3.30 14.93
CA GLN A 84 9.21 -2.73 15.96
C GLN A 84 10.47 -2.09 15.37
N ASP A 85 11.11 -2.74 14.39
CA ASP A 85 12.40 -2.29 13.84
C ASP A 85 12.25 -1.19 12.78
N LYS A 86 11.12 -1.16 12.06
CA LYS A 86 10.93 -0.29 10.88
C LYS A 86 9.93 0.82 11.08
N LEU A 87 9.08 0.75 12.10
CA LEU A 87 8.03 1.74 12.37
C LEU A 87 8.22 2.43 13.74
N ASP A 88 9.42 2.35 14.31
CA ASP A 88 9.78 2.94 15.62
C ASP A 88 9.60 4.47 15.70
N TYR A 89 9.51 5.13 14.56
CA TYR A 89 9.18 6.56 14.45
C TYR A 89 7.70 6.89 14.74
N TYR A 90 6.81 5.90 14.86
CA TYR A 90 5.44 6.09 15.35
C TYR A 90 5.34 5.92 16.88
N PRO A 91 4.36 6.55 17.54
CA PRO A 91 4.17 6.38 18.98
C PRO A 91 3.92 4.92 19.36
N SER A 92 4.56 4.45 20.43
CA SER A 92 4.47 3.05 20.88
C SER A 92 3.03 2.59 21.12
N VAL A 93 2.15 3.47 21.56
CA VAL A 93 0.71 3.17 21.72
C VAL A 93 0.06 2.75 20.40
N GLN A 94 0.38 3.45 19.29
CA GLN A 94 -0.15 3.09 17.97
C GLN A 94 0.44 1.77 17.47
N LEU A 95 1.74 1.53 17.72
CA LEU A 95 2.39 0.29 17.35
C LEU A 95 1.79 -0.90 18.11
N ASN A 96 1.50 -0.76 19.41
CA ASN A 96 0.85 -1.80 20.20
C ASN A 96 -0.54 -2.16 19.67
N ILE A 97 -1.32 -1.15 19.26
CA ILE A 97 -2.62 -1.37 18.61
C ILE A 97 -2.44 -2.08 17.26
N LEU A 98 -1.42 -1.73 16.49
CA LEU A 98 -1.16 -2.40 15.22
C LEU A 98 -0.75 -3.87 15.41
N LEU A 99 0.08 -4.15 16.42
CA LEU A 99 0.50 -5.51 16.78
C LEU A 99 -0.70 -6.39 17.17
N SER A 100 -1.68 -5.84 17.88
CA SER A 100 -2.90 -6.58 18.26
C SER A 100 -3.83 -6.87 17.08
N ARG A 101 -3.59 -6.27 15.91
CA ARG A 101 -4.37 -6.48 14.68
C ARG A 101 -3.78 -7.58 13.77
N ILE A 102 -2.71 -8.25 14.20
CA ILE A 102 -2.12 -9.38 13.48
C ILE A 102 -2.93 -10.64 13.74
N ILE A 103 -3.40 -11.30 12.69
CA ILE A 103 -4.21 -12.52 12.76
C ILE A 103 -3.65 -13.55 11.76
N SER A 104 -3.48 -14.80 12.17
CA SER A 104 -3.10 -15.86 11.24
C SER A 104 -4.33 -16.45 10.54
N LEU A 105 -4.20 -16.71 9.24
CA LEU A 105 -5.20 -17.43 8.47
C LEU A 105 -5.38 -18.86 8.99
N GLU A 106 -4.30 -19.45 9.53
CA GLU A 106 -4.35 -20.74 10.23
C GLU A 106 -5.32 -20.75 11.40
N THR A 107 -5.34 -19.70 12.24
CA THR A 107 -6.31 -19.59 13.34
C THR A 107 -7.73 -19.45 12.82
N ILE A 108 -7.94 -18.58 11.83
CA ILE A 108 -9.26 -18.37 11.22
C ILE A 108 -9.82 -19.69 10.63
N GLN A 109 -8.97 -20.48 9.97
CA GLN A 109 -9.39 -21.76 9.39
C GLN A 109 -9.78 -22.80 10.43
N ARG A 110 -9.20 -22.78 11.63
CA ARG A 110 -9.55 -23.70 12.72
C ARG A 110 -10.85 -23.31 13.42
N ASP A 111 -11.21 -22.02 13.38
CA ASP A 111 -12.40 -21.48 14.05
C ASP A 111 -13.69 -21.57 13.20
N ILE A 112 -13.59 -21.97 11.92
CA ILE A 112 -14.71 -22.23 11.00
C ILE A 112 -15.05 -23.73 11.00
#